data_AF-A0A358E3V9-F1
#
_entry.id   AF-A0A358E3V9-F1
#
_cell.length_a   1.000
_cell.length_b   1.000
_cell.length_c   1.000
_cell.angle_alpha   90.00
_cell.angle_beta   90.00
_cell.angle_gamma   90.00
#
_symmetry.space_group_name_H-M   'P 1'
#
loop_
_entity.id
_entity.type
_entity.pdbx_description
1 polymer ?
#
loop_
_entity_poly.entity_id
_entity_poly.type
_entity_poly.pdbx_seq_one_letter_code
_entity_poly.pdbx_strand_id
1 'polypeptide(L)'
;LEETFEFIESLSTRARGMGMQCLVEIHSHYQTQIDIAARCDSVYDFALPPLVLHTLFTKDASALAHWLSISPRNCFTVLDTHDGIGIVDVGASGDKPGLLNNDEINNLVEQIHINSQGESRKATGAAANNVDLYQVNCTYYDALGQNDLEYLVARAIQFFSPGIPQVYYGGLLAAANDMSLLARTNVGRDINRPYLSSSDVDEAFEKPVVQGLMTLIKLRNDSSAFDGEFRVSYTHNQLELVWINGEASAQLTVDFADFDAVIRMVSAEETTAFSLSSLL
;
A
#
# COMPACT_ATOMS: atom_id res chain seq x y z
N LEU A 1 15.72 -22.41 -0.92
CA LEU A 1 15.57 -21.13 -0.19
C LEU A 1 16.92 -20.57 0.20
N GLU A 2 17.75 -21.29 0.98
CA GLU A 2 19.06 -20.76 1.41
C GLU A 2 19.98 -20.35 0.24
N GLU A 3 20.13 -21.19 -0.79
CA GLU A 3 20.93 -20.87 -1.99
C GLU A 3 20.46 -19.58 -2.69
N THR A 4 19.14 -19.32 -2.67
CA THR A 4 18.55 -18.09 -3.21
C THR A 4 18.91 -16.88 -2.37
N PHE A 5 18.91 -17.04 -1.04
CA PHE A 5 19.29 -15.97 -0.11
C PHE A 5 20.77 -15.62 -0.22
N GLU A 6 21.65 -16.63 -0.30
CA GLU A 6 23.08 -16.43 -0.53
C GLU A 6 23.35 -15.70 -1.86
N PHE A 7 22.59 -16.05 -2.91
CA PHE A 7 22.68 -15.36 -4.20
C PHE A 7 22.25 -13.88 -4.10
N ILE A 8 21.13 -13.59 -3.44
CA ILE A 8 20.63 -12.23 -3.24
C ILE A 8 21.62 -11.39 -2.43
N GLU A 9 22.18 -11.95 -1.37
CA GLU A 9 23.18 -11.28 -0.54
C GLU A 9 24.46 -10.97 -1.34
N SER A 10 24.93 -11.93 -2.14
CA SER A 10 26.07 -11.75 -3.04
C SER A 10 25.82 -10.65 -4.08
N LEU A 11 24.63 -10.65 -4.69
CA LEU A 11 24.23 -9.64 -5.67
C LEU A 11 24.12 -8.24 -5.03
N SER A 12 23.49 -8.14 -3.86
CA SER A 12 23.35 -6.89 -3.09
C SER A 12 24.72 -6.34 -2.70
N THR A 13 25.66 -7.21 -2.27
CA THR A 13 27.03 -6.81 -1.95
C THR A 13 27.78 -6.28 -3.18
N ARG A 14 27.61 -6.92 -4.34
CA ARG A 14 28.20 -6.43 -5.60
C ARG A 14 27.60 -5.08 -6.01
N ALA A 15 26.29 -4.90 -5.88
CA ALA A 15 25.60 -3.65 -6.19
C ALA A 15 26.10 -2.49 -5.31
N ARG A 16 26.23 -2.72 -3.99
CA ARG A 16 26.82 -1.75 -3.05
C ARG A 16 28.24 -1.35 -3.43
N GLY A 17 29.06 -2.30 -3.87
CA GLY A 17 30.41 -2.04 -4.38
C GLY A 17 30.45 -1.11 -5.61
N MET A 18 29.31 -0.91 -6.28
CA MET A 18 29.12 0.00 -7.41
C MET A 18 28.34 1.27 -7.04
N GLY A 19 28.05 1.49 -5.75
CA GLY A 19 27.24 2.63 -5.29
C GLY A 19 25.74 2.52 -5.61
N MET A 20 25.25 1.31 -5.89
CA MET A 20 23.84 1.03 -6.11
C MET A 20 23.22 0.35 -4.89
N GLN A 21 21.91 0.50 -4.71
CA GLN A 21 21.12 -0.24 -3.73
C GLN A 21 20.25 -1.29 -4.44
N CYS A 22 20.14 -2.48 -3.85
CA CYS A 22 19.28 -3.55 -4.35
C CYS A 22 17.92 -3.52 -3.66
N LEU A 23 16.87 -3.31 -4.44
CA LEU A 23 15.48 -3.52 -4.03
C LEU A 23 15.03 -4.89 -4.51
N VAL A 24 14.74 -5.77 -3.56
CA VAL A 24 14.37 -7.17 -3.83
C VAL A 24 12.85 -7.29 -3.93
N GLU A 25 12.40 -7.83 -5.06
CA GLU A 25 11.00 -8.14 -5.32
C GLU A 25 10.75 -9.65 -5.09
N ILE A 26 10.00 -9.98 -4.03
CA ILE A 26 9.63 -11.35 -3.72
C ILE A 26 8.18 -11.39 -3.22
N HIS A 27 7.32 -12.08 -3.97
CA HIS A 27 6.00 -12.48 -3.48
C HIS A 27 6.10 -13.83 -2.76
N SER A 28 5.88 -13.83 -1.45
CA SER A 28 6.02 -15.02 -0.61
C SER A 28 5.36 -14.83 0.75
N HIS A 29 5.34 -15.87 1.58
CA HIS A 29 4.89 -15.75 2.97
C HIS A 29 5.66 -14.64 3.71
N TYR A 30 4.95 -13.80 4.46
CA TYR A 30 5.50 -12.60 5.10
C TYR A 30 6.77 -12.83 5.95
N GLN A 31 6.94 -14.00 6.56
CA GLN A 31 8.16 -14.32 7.33
C GLN A 31 9.39 -14.43 6.42
N THR A 32 9.21 -14.94 5.19
CA THR A 32 10.28 -15.01 4.19
C THR A 32 10.73 -13.60 3.78
N GLN A 33 9.78 -12.66 3.65
CA GLN A 33 10.06 -11.25 3.42
C GLN A 33 10.82 -10.60 4.59
N ILE A 34 10.49 -10.95 5.84
CA ILE A 34 11.25 -10.51 7.02
C ILE A 34 12.67 -11.07 6.99
N ASP A 35 12.83 -12.36 6.70
CA ASP A 35 14.13 -13.03 6.69
C ASP A 35 15.06 -12.48 5.60
N ILE A 36 14.53 -12.20 4.40
CA ILE A 36 15.35 -11.67 3.30
C ILE A 36 15.70 -10.19 3.49
N ALA A 37 14.83 -9.40 4.12
CA ALA A 37 15.11 -7.99 4.40
C ALA A 37 16.36 -7.79 5.28
N ALA A 38 16.73 -8.78 6.10
CA ALA A 38 17.96 -8.76 6.87
C ALA A 38 19.24 -8.99 6.03
N ARG A 39 19.09 -9.44 4.77
CA ARG A 39 20.20 -9.87 3.88
C ARG A 39 20.31 -9.05 2.59
N CYS A 40 19.45 -8.06 2.39
CA CYS A 40 19.48 -7.15 1.24
C CYS A 40 19.33 -5.69 1.68
N ASP A 41 19.52 -4.73 0.76
CA ASP A 41 19.40 -3.32 1.09
C ASP A 41 17.95 -2.94 1.38
N SER A 42 17.01 -3.39 0.54
CA SER A 42 15.58 -3.15 0.76
C SER A 42 14.68 -4.22 0.13
N VAL A 43 13.47 -4.33 0.65
CA VAL A 43 12.37 -5.17 0.13
C VAL A 43 11.14 -4.32 -0.18
N TYR A 44 10.18 -4.86 -0.92
CA TYR A 44 8.85 -4.26 -0.99
C TYR A 44 7.99 -4.67 0.21
N ASP A 45 7.17 -3.76 0.72
CA ASP A 45 6.09 -4.10 1.66
C ASP A 45 4.83 -4.53 0.87
N PHE A 46 4.82 -5.78 0.40
CA PHE A 46 3.67 -6.34 -0.32
C PHE A 46 2.55 -6.85 0.60
N ALA A 47 2.78 -6.93 1.91
CA ALA A 47 1.71 -7.24 2.86
C ALA A 47 0.82 -6.00 3.11
N LEU A 48 1.38 -4.79 3.03
CA LEU A 48 0.65 -3.56 3.28
C LEU A 48 -0.60 -3.35 2.41
N PRO A 49 -0.57 -3.49 1.07
CA PRO A 49 -1.77 -3.27 0.24
C PRO A 49 -3.01 -4.09 0.63
N PRO A 50 -2.95 -5.44 0.70
CA PRO A 50 -4.12 -6.22 1.08
C PRO A 50 -4.54 -6.00 2.54
N LEU A 51 -3.60 -5.69 3.46
CA LEU A 51 -3.94 -5.38 4.84
C LEU A 51 -4.68 -4.06 4.97
N VAL A 52 -4.28 -3.02 4.23
CA VAL A 52 -4.96 -1.72 4.24
C VAL A 52 -6.38 -1.87 3.67
N LEU A 53 -6.55 -2.58 2.55
CA LEU A 53 -7.89 -2.88 2.00
C LEU A 53 -8.74 -3.66 3.01
N HIS A 54 -8.19 -4.73 3.59
CA HIS A 54 -8.87 -5.53 4.60
C HIS A 54 -9.34 -4.65 5.76
N THR A 55 -8.45 -3.82 6.30
CA THR A 55 -8.77 -2.92 7.41
C THR A 55 -9.87 -1.93 7.09
N LEU A 56 -9.88 -1.36 5.89
CA LEU A 56 -10.94 -0.43 5.47
C LEU A 56 -12.29 -1.13 5.26
N PHE A 57 -12.29 -2.36 4.72
CA PHE A 57 -13.51 -3.12 4.50
C PHE A 57 -14.14 -3.66 5.78
N THR A 58 -13.30 -4.13 6.72
CA THR A 58 -13.76 -4.75 7.96
C THR A 58 -13.87 -3.78 9.12
N LYS A 59 -13.31 -2.57 8.97
CA LYS A 59 -13.16 -1.59 10.06
C LYS A 59 -12.34 -2.15 11.23
N ASP A 60 -11.41 -3.05 10.93
CA ASP A 60 -10.52 -3.71 11.89
C ASP A 60 -9.05 -3.59 11.46
N ALA A 61 -8.25 -2.89 12.26
CA ALA A 61 -6.83 -2.70 12.01
C ALA A 61 -5.91 -3.70 12.74
N SER A 62 -6.43 -4.78 13.32
CA SER A 62 -5.65 -5.72 14.13
C SER A 62 -4.51 -6.36 13.33
N ALA A 63 -4.82 -6.88 12.12
CA ALA A 63 -3.82 -7.51 11.26
C ALA A 63 -2.78 -6.49 10.75
N LEU A 64 -3.23 -5.28 10.38
CA LEU A 64 -2.37 -4.17 9.95
C LEU A 64 -1.44 -3.72 11.07
N ALA A 65 -1.96 -3.47 12.27
CA ALA A 65 -1.19 -3.05 13.43
C ALA A 65 -0.17 -4.12 13.84
N HIS A 66 -0.57 -5.41 13.79
CA HIS A 66 0.36 -6.51 14.00
C HIS A 66 1.50 -6.49 12.97
N TRP A 67 1.19 -6.40 11.67
CA TRP A 67 2.19 -6.34 10.62
C TRP A 67 3.16 -5.16 10.83
N LEU A 68 2.65 -3.95 11.03
CA LEU A 68 3.47 -2.75 11.23
C LEU A 68 4.36 -2.84 12.49
N SER A 69 4.00 -3.68 13.47
CA SER A 69 4.83 -3.95 14.65
C SER A 69 6.03 -4.86 14.37
N ILE A 70 5.96 -5.70 13.34
CA ILE A 70 6.99 -6.70 13.00
C ILE A 70 7.65 -6.49 11.62
N SER A 71 7.08 -5.62 10.78
CA SER A 71 7.53 -5.43 9.40
C SER A 71 8.96 -4.88 9.32
N PRO A 72 9.74 -5.27 8.30
CA PRO A 72 11.06 -4.70 8.08
C PRO A 72 11.00 -3.19 7.93
N ARG A 73 12.02 -2.48 8.44
CA ARG A 73 12.08 -1.01 8.34
C ARG A 73 12.78 -0.54 7.07
N ASN A 74 13.59 -1.40 6.46
CA ASN A 74 14.26 -1.16 5.18
C ASN A 74 13.37 -1.62 4.01
N CYS A 75 12.19 -1.03 3.88
CA CYS A 75 11.25 -1.39 2.82
C CYS A 75 10.82 -0.21 1.97
N PHE A 76 10.31 -0.52 0.78
CA PHE A 76 9.54 0.39 -0.04
C PHE A 76 8.06 0.05 0.12
N THR A 77 7.27 1.00 0.61
CA THR A 77 5.83 0.78 0.80
C THR A 77 5.07 1.10 -0.47
N VAL A 78 4.09 0.28 -0.80
CA VAL A 78 3.21 0.44 -1.96
C VAL A 78 1.76 0.20 -1.53
N LEU A 79 0.81 0.71 -2.32
CA LEU A 79 -0.58 0.24 -2.32
C LEU A 79 -0.88 -0.42 -3.67
N ASP A 80 -0.44 0.24 -4.73
CA ASP A 80 -0.51 -0.21 -6.11
C ASP A 80 0.88 -0.26 -6.73
N THR A 81 1.02 -1.17 -7.69
CA THR A 81 2.20 -1.30 -8.54
C THR A 81 1.72 -1.43 -9.98
N HIS A 82 2.63 -1.79 -10.88
CA HIS A 82 2.29 -2.16 -12.25
C HIS A 82 1.66 -3.56 -12.36
N ASP A 83 1.68 -4.36 -11.29
CA ASP A 83 1.09 -5.69 -11.22
C ASP A 83 -0.24 -5.68 -10.44
N GLY A 84 -0.81 -6.86 -10.20
CA GLY A 84 -2.04 -6.98 -9.40
C GLY A 84 -1.78 -6.91 -7.90
N ILE A 85 -2.85 -6.79 -7.12
CA ILE A 85 -2.78 -6.75 -5.65
C ILE A 85 -2.44 -8.15 -5.12
N GLY A 86 -1.28 -8.29 -4.47
CA GLY A 86 -0.72 -9.56 -3.98
C GLY A 86 -1.43 -10.15 -2.77
N ILE A 87 -2.45 -10.98 -3.00
CA ILE A 87 -3.20 -11.63 -1.92
C ILE A 87 -2.38 -12.73 -1.21
N VAL A 88 -1.45 -13.36 -1.94
CA VAL A 88 -0.57 -14.41 -1.39
C VAL A 88 0.34 -13.90 -0.26
N ASP A 89 0.67 -12.60 -0.25
CA ASP A 89 1.65 -12.01 0.67
C ASP A 89 1.14 -11.93 2.13
N VAL A 90 -0.18 -12.02 2.30
CA VAL A 90 -0.84 -12.10 3.63
C VAL A 90 -1.41 -13.48 3.93
N GLY A 91 -1.33 -14.41 2.98
CA GLY A 91 -1.88 -15.75 3.08
C GLY A 91 -0.98 -16.76 3.80
N ALA A 92 -1.56 -17.92 4.09
CA ALA A 92 -0.83 -19.05 4.63
C ALA A 92 0.13 -19.66 3.58
N SER A 93 1.19 -20.31 4.06
CA SER A 93 2.12 -21.08 3.21
C SER A 93 2.34 -22.45 3.80
N GLY A 94 1.72 -23.47 3.22
CA GLY A 94 1.66 -24.81 3.81
C GLY A 94 0.96 -24.76 5.17
N ASP A 95 1.61 -25.30 6.20
CA ASP A 95 1.08 -25.30 7.57
C ASP A 95 1.33 -23.97 8.34
N LYS A 96 2.07 -23.01 7.74
CA LYS A 96 2.33 -21.72 8.38
C LYS A 96 1.14 -20.79 8.18
N PRO A 97 0.51 -20.27 9.26
CA PRO A 97 -0.59 -19.32 9.13
C PRO A 97 -0.11 -18.00 8.50
N GLY A 98 -1.01 -17.35 7.76
CA GLY A 98 -0.81 -16.02 7.20
C GLY A 98 -1.03 -14.91 8.22
N LEU A 99 -0.99 -13.67 7.73
CA LEU A 99 -1.47 -12.48 8.46
C LEU A 99 -2.99 -12.41 8.47
N LEU A 100 -3.62 -12.96 7.42
CA LEU A 100 -5.05 -13.17 7.30
C LEU A 100 -5.34 -14.67 7.14
N ASN A 101 -6.50 -15.10 7.63
CA ASN A 101 -7.00 -16.44 7.38
C ASN A 101 -7.70 -16.54 6.01
N ASN A 102 -8.01 -17.76 5.57
CA ASN A 102 -8.58 -18.00 4.24
C ASN A 102 -9.95 -17.32 4.05
N ASP A 103 -10.79 -17.26 5.09
CA ASP A 103 -12.11 -16.62 4.99
C ASP A 103 -11.96 -15.09 4.89
N GLU A 104 -11.04 -14.50 5.64
CA GLU A 104 -10.70 -13.07 5.54
C GLU A 104 -10.16 -12.71 4.15
N ILE A 105 -9.31 -13.57 3.58
CA ILE A 105 -8.79 -13.42 2.22
C ILE A 105 -9.90 -13.53 1.18
N ASN A 106 -10.77 -14.53 1.29
CA ASN A 106 -11.89 -14.70 0.37
C ASN A 106 -12.82 -13.47 0.43
N ASN A 107 -13.14 -13.00 1.63
CA ASN A 107 -13.97 -11.80 1.82
C ASN A 107 -13.30 -10.55 1.23
N LEU A 108 -11.98 -10.39 1.43
CA LEU A 108 -11.20 -9.30 0.83
C LEU A 108 -11.31 -9.31 -0.70
N VAL A 109 -11.05 -10.44 -1.34
CA VAL A 109 -11.10 -10.59 -2.81
C VAL A 109 -12.51 -10.33 -3.34
N GLU A 110 -13.52 -10.92 -2.70
CA GLU A 110 -14.92 -10.74 -3.10
C GLU A 110 -15.37 -9.28 -2.92
N GLN A 111 -14.91 -8.57 -1.89
CA GLN A 111 -15.21 -7.16 -1.70
C GLN A 111 -14.54 -6.28 -2.75
N ILE A 112 -13.29 -6.56 -3.16
CA ILE A 112 -12.64 -5.87 -4.30
C ILE A 112 -13.49 -6.05 -5.57
N HIS A 113 -13.97 -7.27 -5.81
CA HIS A 113 -14.84 -7.55 -6.94
C HIS A 113 -16.18 -6.81 -6.88
N ILE A 114 -16.78 -6.65 -5.70
CA ILE A 114 -18.02 -5.88 -5.51
C ILE A 114 -17.77 -4.39 -5.74
N ASN A 115 -16.73 -3.84 -5.11
CA ASN A 115 -16.38 -2.41 -5.20
C ASN A 115 -16.05 -1.98 -6.63
N SER A 116 -15.33 -2.82 -7.37
CA SER A 116 -15.04 -2.62 -8.80
C SER A 116 -16.19 -3.03 -9.72
N GLN A 117 -17.41 -3.23 -9.21
CA GLN A 117 -18.61 -3.58 -10.00
C GLN A 117 -18.41 -4.80 -10.92
N GLY A 118 -17.60 -5.77 -10.48
CA GLY A 118 -17.27 -6.99 -11.19
C GLY A 118 -16.19 -6.85 -12.28
N GLU A 119 -15.59 -5.68 -12.45
CA GLU A 119 -14.53 -5.45 -13.45
C GLU A 119 -13.27 -6.25 -13.15
N SER A 120 -12.80 -6.24 -11.89
CA SER A 120 -11.62 -7.02 -11.49
C SER A 120 -11.81 -8.53 -11.67
N ARG A 121 -13.04 -9.05 -11.61
CA ARG A 121 -13.32 -10.47 -11.94
C ARG A 121 -13.02 -10.81 -13.40
N LYS A 122 -13.20 -9.85 -14.31
CA LYS A 122 -12.92 -10.03 -15.75
C LYS A 122 -11.42 -9.99 -16.05
N ALA A 123 -10.63 -9.41 -15.16
CA ALA A 123 -9.19 -9.26 -15.31
C ALA A 123 -8.37 -10.30 -14.54
N THR A 124 -8.95 -10.94 -13.52
CA THR A 124 -8.21 -11.76 -12.54
C THR A 124 -8.21 -13.25 -12.89
N GLY A 125 -7.12 -13.95 -12.53
CA GLY A 125 -7.02 -15.40 -12.66
C GLY A 125 -7.14 -15.89 -14.11
N ALA A 126 -7.96 -16.91 -14.35
CA ALA A 126 -8.16 -17.48 -15.68
C ALA A 126 -9.05 -16.63 -16.60
N ALA A 127 -9.61 -15.51 -16.11
CA ALA A 127 -10.49 -14.65 -16.91
C ALA A 127 -9.75 -13.84 -17.99
N ALA A 128 -8.44 -13.67 -17.83
CA ALA A 128 -7.55 -12.98 -18.77
C ALA A 128 -6.19 -13.68 -18.83
N ASN A 129 -5.29 -13.23 -19.72
CA ASN A 129 -3.92 -13.72 -19.75
C ASN A 129 -3.13 -13.17 -18.56
N ASN A 130 -2.91 -14.00 -17.56
CA ASN A 130 -2.21 -13.67 -16.32
C ASN A 130 -1.01 -14.57 -16.11
N VAL A 131 0.10 -13.96 -15.70
CA VAL A 131 1.30 -14.68 -15.26
C VAL A 131 1.13 -15.14 -13.81
N ASP A 132 0.43 -14.32 -12.99
CA ASP A 132 0.24 -14.54 -11.56
C ASP A 132 -1.23 -14.78 -11.22
N LEU A 133 -1.58 -16.02 -10.87
CA LEU A 133 -2.97 -16.39 -10.53
C LEU A 133 -3.39 -15.99 -9.11
N TYR A 134 -2.46 -15.48 -8.31
CA TYR A 134 -2.65 -15.17 -6.88
C TYR A 134 -2.76 -13.67 -6.58
N GLN A 135 -2.86 -12.85 -7.62
CA GLN A 135 -3.05 -11.41 -7.53
C GLN A 135 -4.44 -11.02 -8.03
N VAL A 136 -5.04 -9.97 -7.45
CA VAL A 136 -6.28 -9.38 -7.98
C VAL A 136 -5.94 -8.20 -8.87
N ASN A 137 -6.29 -8.29 -10.15
CA ASN A 137 -6.07 -7.22 -11.11
C ASN A 137 -7.18 -6.18 -10.98
N CYS A 138 -6.84 -5.03 -10.41
CA CYS A 138 -7.72 -3.88 -10.20
C CYS A 138 -6.87 -2.64 -9.94
N THR A 139 -7.33 -1.45 -10.31
CA THR A 139 -6.78 -0.23 -9.72
C THR A 139 -7.09 -0.22 -8.23
N TYR A 140 -6.18 0.34 -7.42
CA TYR A 140 -6.42 0.42 -5.97
C TYR A 140 -7.57 1.37 -5.62
N TYR A 141 -7.80 2.38 -6.47
CA TYR A 141 -8.93 3.31 -6.34
C TYR A 141 -10.28 2.61 -6.55
N ASP A 142 -10.43 1.76 -7.58
CA ASP A 142 -11.65 0.95 -7.74
C ASP A 142 -11.77 -0.20 -6.74
N ALA A 143 -10.66 -0.72 -6.24
CA ALA A 143 -10.70 -1.68 -5.14
C ALA A 143 -11.40 -1.08 -3.91
N LEU A 144 -11.27 0.23 -3.69
CA LEU A 144 -11.99 1.01 -2.67
C LEU A 144 -13.32 1.61 -3.17
N GLY A 145 -13.80 1.18 -4.35
CA GLY A 145 -15.08 1.64 -4.89
C GLY A 145 -15.09 3.12 -5.26
N GLN A 146 -13.93 3.67 -5.62
CA GLN A 146 -13.74 5.11 -5.91
C GLN A 146 -14.14 6.02 -4.74
N ASN A 147 -14.04 5.52 -3.51
CA ASN A 147 -14.29 6.33 -2.32
C ASN A 147 -13.06 7.20 -2.02
N ASP A 148 -13.18 8.50 -2.28
CA ASP A 148 -12.11 9.49 -2.10
C ASP A 148 -11.54 9.53 -0.68
N LEU A 149 -12.41 9.48 0.34
CA LEU A 149 -11.97 9.53 1.73
C LEU A 149 -11.23 8.25 2.12
N GLU A 150 -11.78 7.08 1.80
CA GLU A 150 -11.10 5.80 2.03
C GLU A 150 -9.75 5.73 1.30
N TYR A 151 -9.66 6.29 0.09
CA TYR A 151 -8.42 6.35 -0.67
C TYR A 151 -7.37 7.26 -0.02
N LEU A 152 -7.77 8.44 0.47
CA LEU A 152 -6.88 9.31 1.24
C LEU A 152 -6.44 8.68 2.57
N VAL A 153 -7.34 7.98 3.27
CA VAL A 153 -7.01 7.23 4.50
C VAL A 153 -5.99 6.13 4.17
N ALA A 154 -6.20 5.37 3.09
CA ALA A 154 -5.26 4.33 2.65
C ALA A 154 -3.86 4.91 2.37
N ARG A 155 -3.78 6.04 1.66
CA ARG A 155 -2.52 6.73 1.36
C ARG A 155 -1.86 7.34 2.60
N ALA A 156 -2.64 7.87 3.53
CA ALA A 156 -2.13 8.33 4.82
C ALA A 156 -1.52 7.16 5.61
N ILE A 157 -2.20 6.01 5.69
CA ILE A 157 -1.65 4.80 6.30
C ILE A 157 -0.34 4.39 5.61
N GLN A 158 -0.29 4.41 4.28
CA GLN A 158 0.94 4.10 3.53
C GLN A 158 2.10 5.04 3.90
N PHE A 159 1.86 6.34 3.93
CA PHE A 159 2.90 7.34 4.19
C PHE A 159 3.38 7.35 5.65
N PHE A 160 2.49 6.97 6.57
CA PHE A 160 2.84 6.80 7.98
C PHE A 160 3.43 5.42 8.29
N SER A 161 3.35 4.46 7.37
CA SER A 161 4.02 3.16 7.52
C SER A 161 5.54 3.32 7.34
N PRO A 162 6.37 2.57 8.09
CA PRO A 162 7.83 2.58 7.92
C PRO A 162 8.25 2.18 6.52
N GLY A 163 9.24 2.89 5.98
CA GLY A 163 9.78 2.65 4.65
C GLY A 163 9.72 3.88 3.74
N ILE A 164 10.16 3.68 2.49
CA ILE A 164 10.13 4.68 1.42
C ILE A 164 8.85 4.49 0.61
N PRO A 165 7.87 5.41 0.67
CA PRO A 165 6.63 5.25 -0.06
C PRO A 165 6.80 5.44 -1.56
N GLN A 166 6.31 4.49 -2.35
CA GLN A 166 6.14 4.60 -3.79
C GLN A 166 4.66 4.75 -4.13
N VAL A 167 4.35 5.71 -4.99
CA VAL A 167 3.00 5.93 -5.52
C VAL A 167 3.04 5.62 -7.01
N TYR A 168 2.31 4.58 -7.43
CA TYR A 168 2.19 4.23 -8.83
C TYR A 168 1.38 5.29 -9.58
N TYR A 169 1.71 5.54 -10.85
CA TYR A 169 1.17 6.69 -11.58
C TYR A 169 -0.36 6.65 -11.72
N GLY A 170 -0.95 5.47 -11.89
CA GLY A 170 -2.40 5.31 -11.93
C GLY A 170 -3.06 5.72 -10.62
N GLY A 171 -2.50 5.28 -9.49
CA GLY A 171 -2.97 5.70 -8.17
C GLY A 171 -2.76 7.18 -7.88
N LEU A 172 -1.63 7.76 -8.28
CA LEU A 172 -1.39 9.20 -8.12
C LEU A 172 -2.55 10.03 -8.68
N LEU A 173 -3.11 9.59 -9.81
CA LEU A 173 -4.14 10.29 -10.57
C LEU A 173 -5.56 9.80 -10.26
N ALA A 174 -5.72 8.94 -9.25
CA ALA A 174 -6.97 8.26 -8.93
C ALA A 174 -7.64 7.70 -10.21
N ALA A 175 -6.85 6.98 -11.00
CA ALA A 175 -7.33 6.36 -12.23
C ALA A 175 -8.24 5.17 -11.92
N ALA A 176 -9.33 5.05 -12.65
CA ALA A 176 -10.18 3.87 -12.65
C ALA A 176 -9.64 2.80 -13.61
N ASN A 177 -10.25 1.62 -13.55
CA ASN A 177 -9.98 0.44 -14.32
C ASN A 177 -10.11 0.73 -15.83
N ASP A 178 -9.06 0.42 -16.58
CA ASP A 178 -9.08 0.55 -18.04
C ASP A 178 -9.66 -0.71 -18.69
N MET A 179 -10.99 -0.81 -18.62
CA MET A 179 -11.74 -1.91 -19.25
C MET A 179 -11.60 -1.93 -20.78
N SER A 180 -11.35 -0.76 -21.39
CA SER A 180 -11.15 -0.65 -22.83
C SER A 180 -9.80 -1.24 -23.25
N LEU A 181 -8.74 -0.99 -22.47
CA LEU A 181 -7.44 -1.60 -22.70
C LEU A 181 -7.48 -3.10 -22.44
N LEU A 182 -8.08 -3.54 -21.32
CA LEU A 182 -8.28 -4.97 -21.04
C LEU A 182 -8.98 -5.68 -22.20
N ALA A 183 -10.07 -5.10 -22.74
CA ALA A 183 -10.81 -5.71 -23.85
C ALA A 183 -9.97 -5.81 -25.14
N ARG A 184 -9.05 -4.85 -25.37
CA ARG A 184 -8.18 -4.84 -26.56
C ARG A 184 -7.00 -5.80 -26.44
N THR A 185 -6.41 -5.93 -25.25
CA THR A 185 -5.16 -6.70 -25.06
C THR A 185 -5.40 -8.09 -24.49
N ASN A 186 -6.51 -8.29 -23.77
CA ASN A 186 -6.82 -9.49 -23.00
C ASN A 186 -5.73 -9.85 -21.95
N VAL A 187 -4.92 -8.86 -21.53
CA VAL A 187 -3.92 -8.99 -20.47
C VAL A 187 -4.52 -8.43 -19.19
N GLY A 188 -4.65 -9.26 -18.14
CA GLY A 188 -5.39 -8.89 -16.93
C GLY A 188 -4.87 -7.62 -16.26
N ARG A 189 -3.55 -7.52 -16.10
CA ARG A 189 -2.87 -6.36 -15.46
C ARG A 189 -3.08 -5.05 -16.21
N ASP A 190 -3.45 -5.08 -17.49
CA ASP A 190 -3.68 -3.86 -18.25
C ASP A 190 -4.89 -3.06 -17.76
N ILE A 191 -5.78 -3.67 -16.97
CA ILE A 191 -6.84 -2.93 -16.25
C ILE A 191 -6.27 -1.81 -15.36
N ASN A 192 -5.03 -1.96 -14.87
CA ASN A 192 -4.32 -1.00 -14.02
C ASN A 192 -3.12 -0.35 -14.75
N ARG A 193 -3.10 -0.36 -16.09
CA ARG A 193 -2.01 0.24 -16.89
C ARG A 193 -2.54 1.21 -17.94
N PRO A 194 -3.36 2.22 -17.55
CA PRO A 194 -3.94 3.14 -18.51
C PRO A 194 -2.84 3.92 -19.25
N TYR A 195 -3.03 4.11 -20.55
CA TYR A 195 -2.22 5.02 -21.35
C TYR A 195 -2.80 6.42 -21.25
N LEU A 196 -2.03 7.35 -20.69
CA LEU A 196 -2.50 8.70 -20.39
C LEU A 196 -1.86 9.72 -21.33
N SER A 197 -2.68 10.61 -21.87
CA SER A 197 -2.25 11.84 -22.54
C SER A 197 -2.00 12.94 -21.51
N SER A 198 -1.35 14.03 -21.92
CA SER A 198 -1.19 15.22 -21.07
C SER A 198 -2.52 15.79 -20.62
N SER A 199 -3.55 15.74 -21.47
CA SER A 199 -4.90 16.22 -21.11
C SER A 199 -5.54 15.37 -20.01
N ASP A 200 -5.34 14.06 -20.03
CA ASP A 200 -5.87 13.15 -18.99
C ASP A 200 -5.20 13.44 -17.64
N VAL A 201 -3.91 13.77 -17.67
CA VAL A 201 -3.15 14.17 -16.48
C VAL A 201 -3.66 15.51 -15.93
N ASP A 202 -3.82 16.52 -16.79
CA ASP A 202 -4.32 17.84 -16.40
C ASP A 202 -5.72 17.73 -15.76
N GLU A 203 -6.63 16.96 -16.35
CA GLU A 203 -7.96 16.71 -15.79
C GLU A 203 -7.90 15.97 -14.45
N ALA A 204 -7.01 14.99 -14.31
CA ALA A 204 -6.85 14.26 -13.05
C ALA A 204 -6.36 15.17 -11.90
N PHE A 205 -5.52 16.17 -12.17
CA PHE A 205 -5.05 17.12 -11.15
C PHE A 205 -6.14 18.07 -10.64
N GLU A 206 -7.26 18.19 -11.36
CA GLU A 206 -8.43 18.95 -10.90
C GLU A 206 -9.31 18.15 -9.91
N LYS A 207 -9.09 16.83 -9.77
CA LYS A 207 -9.84 16.01 -8.82
C LYS A 207 -9.47 16.36 -7.37
N PRO A 208 -10.45 16.61 -6.47
CA PRO A 208 -10.18 16.88 -5.06
C PRO A 208 -9.31 15.81 -4.39
N VAL A 209 -9.59 14.52 -4.64
CA VAL A 209 -8.80 13.40 -4.11
C VAL A 209 -7.33 13.44 -4.55
N VAL A 210 -7.03 13.87 -5.77
CA VAL A 210 -5.64 14.00 -6.25
C VAL A 210 -4.96 15.18 -5.57
N GLN A 211 -5.65 16.32 -5.41
CA GLN A 211 -5.13 17.48 -4.68
C GLN A 211 -4.88 17.17 -3.19
N GLY A 212 -5.78 16.42 -2.56
CA GLY A 212 -5.62 15.89 -1.20
C GLY A 212 -4.40 14.96 -1.11
N LEU A 213 -4.24 14.03 -2.05
CA LEU A 213 -3.07 13.15 -2.10
C LEU A 213 -1.77 13.94 -2.26
N MET A 214 -1.74 14.97 -3.11
CA MET A 214 -0.58 15.84 -3.27
C MET A 214 -0.23 16.59 -1.97
N THR A 215 -1.23 16.95 -1.17
CA THR A 215 -1.01 17.54 0.16
C THR A 215 -0.36 16.54 1.12
N LEU A 216 -0.83 15.29 1.13
CA LEU A 216 -0.23 14.22 1.94
C LEU A 216 1.21 13.90 1.51
N ILE A 217 1.50 13.89 0.20
CA ILE A 217 2.85 13.67 -0.33
C ILE A 217 3.80 14.78 0.16
N LYS A 218 3.38 16.05 0.08
CA LYS A 218 4.18 17.18 0.59
C LYS A 218 4.44 17.04 2.09
N LEU A 219 3.40 16.74 2.88
CA LEU A 219 3.53 16.53 4.31
C LEU A 219 4.57 15.43 4.63
N ARG A 220 4.53 14.31 3.90
CA ARG A 220 5.45 13.18 4.11
C ARG A 220 6.89 13.52 3.76
N ASN A 221 7.10 14.38 2.77
CA ASN A 221 8.44 14.77 2.29
C ASN A 221 9.06 15.91 3.09
N ASP A 222 8.25 16.83 3.60
CA ASP A 222 8.75 18.07 4.23
C ASP A 222 8.97 17.93 5.75
N SER A 223 8.38 16.92 6.40
CA SER A 223 8.47 16.73 7.85
C SER A 223 9.64 15.83 8.26
N SER A 224 10.52 16.34 9.12
CA SER A 224 11.61 15.57 9.73
C SER A 224 11.14 14.52 10.75
N ALA A 225 9.86 14.54 11.16
CA ALA A 225 9.31 13.54 12.08
C ALA A 225 9.49 12.12 11.52
N PHE A 226 9.33 11.94 10.21
CA PHE A 226 9.42 10.65 9.52
C PHE A 226 10.84 10.08 9.43
N ASP A 227 11.86 10.81 9.88
CA ASP A 227 13.24 10.32 10.05
C ASP A 227 13.50 9.77 11.48
N GLY A 228 12.45 9.70 12.30
CA GLY A 228 12.53 9.34 13.72
C GLY A 228 12.10 7.91 14.07
N GLU A 229 11.60 7.75 15.29
CA GLU A 229 11.06 6.49 15.78
C GLU A 229 9.58 6.33 15.41
N PHE A 230 9.23 5.18 14.83
CA PHE A 230 7.85 4.82 14.54
C PHE A 230 7.21 3.99 15.66
N ARG A 231 5.91 4.24 15.92
CA ARG A 231 5.06 3.48 16.82
C ARG A 231 3.69 3.26 16.20
N VAL A 232 3.11 2.09 16.47
CA VAL A 232 1.74 1.72 16.07
C VAL A 232 0.96 1.23 17.28
N SER A 233 -0.30 1.64 17.38
CA SER A 233 -1.27 1.09 18.34
C SER A 233 -2.63 0.91 17.67
N TYR A 234 -3.38 -0.10 18.10
CA TYR A 234 -4.78 -0.26 17.74
C TYR A 234 -5.58 -0.64 18.98
N THR A 235 -6.41 0.29 19.47
CA THR A 235 -7.24 0.08 20.66
C THR A 235 -8.58 0.78 20.48
N HIS A 236 -9.67 0.21 21.00
CA HIS A 236 -11.00 0.81 20.96
C HIS A 236 -11.44 1.30 19.56
N ASN A 237 -11.20 0.49 18.51
CA ASN A 237 -11.48 0.83 17.10
C ASN A 237 -10.73 2.06 16.56
N GLN A 238 -9.63 2.44 17.21
CA GLN A 238 -8.78 3.54 16.79
C GLN A 238 -7.37 3.04 16.47
N LEU A 239 -6.93 3.25 15.23
CA LEU A 239 -5.56 3.02 14.79
C LEU A 239 -4.76 4.32 14.96
N GLU A 240 -3.62 4.25 15.65
CA GLU A 240 -2.67 5.35 15.73
C GLU A 240 -1.32 4.95 15.14
N LEU A 241 -0.83 5.77 14.22
CA LEU A 241 0.51 5.66 13.63
C LEU A 241 1.29 6.93 14.00
N VAL A 242 2.40 6.78 14.71
CA VAL A 242 3.14 7.91 15.29
C VAL A 242 4.61 7.85 14.90
N TRP A 243 5.14 8.98 14.44
CA TRP A 243 6.55 9.23 14.23
C TRP A 243 7.05 10.32 15.17
N ILE A 244 8.23 10.12 15.78
CA ILE A 244 8.84 11.07 16.70
C ILE A 244 10.33 11.23 16.38
N ASN A 245 10.76 12.45 16.06
CA ASN A 245 12.16 12.80 15.85
C ASN A 245 12.51 14.05 16.67
N GLY A 246 13.06 13.86 17.88
CA GLY A 246 13.35 14.95 18.80
C GLY A 246 12.07 15.69 19.21
N GLU A 247 11.98 16.97 18.85
CA GLU A 247 10.80 17.83 19.10
C GLU A 247 9.73 17.74 17.99
N ALA A 248 10.07 17.14 16.84
CA ALA A 248 9.13 16.97 15.73
C ALA A 248 8.33 15.67 15.90
N SER A 249 7.04 15.71 15.62
CA SER A 249 6.21 14.50 15.56
C SER A 249 5.13 14.57 14.48
N ALA A 250 4.74 13.40 13.99
CA ALA A 250 3.63 13.22 13.09
C ALA A 250 2.76 12.08 13.62
N GLN A 251 1.47 12.32 13.78
CA GLN A 251 0.51 11.32 14.24
C GLN A 251 -0.67 11.25 13.28
N LEU A 252 -0.96 10.06 12.77
CA LEU A 252 -2.22 9.74 12.11
C LEU A 252 -3.08 8.95 13.10
N THR A 253 -4.30 9.40 13.30
CA THR A 253 -5.33 8.69 14.06
C THR A 253 -6.49 8.39 13.13
N VAL A 254 -6.91 7.13 13.04
CA VAL A 254 -8.10 6.69 12.28
C VAL A 254 -9.07 6.03 13.24
N ASP A 255 -10.25 6.61 13.41
CA ASP A 255 -11.36 6.06 14.19
C ASP A 255 -12.33 5.35 13.25
N PHE A 256 -12.44 4.02 13.36
CA PHE A 256 -13.30 3.23 12.47
C PHE A 256 -14.77 3.22 12.87
N ALA A 257 -15.14 3.68 14.07
CA ALA A 257 -16.53 3.79 14.48
C ALA A 257 -17.24 4.90 13.71
N ASP A 258 -16.64 6.10 13.70
CA ASP A 258 -17.17 7.27 13.00
C ASP A 258 -16.55 7.47 11.60
N PHE A 259 -15.53 6.68 11.27
CA PHE A 259 -14.73 6.81 10.05
C PHE A 259 -14.14 8.22 9.87
N ASP A 260 -13.57 8.74 10.96
CA ASP A 260 -12.80 9.99 10.97
C ASP A 260 -11.31 9.69 11.01
N ALA A 261 -10.53 10.49 10.29
CA ALA A 261 -9.09 10.34 10.21
C ALA A 261 -8.42 11.70 10.30
N VAL A 262 -7.57 11.86 11.30
CA VAL A 262 -6.94 13.14 11.65
C VAL A 262 -5.43 12.98 11.64
N ILE A 263 -4.75 13.94 11.00
CA ILE A 263 -3.30 14.06 11.08
C ILE A 263 -2.97 15.22 12.01
N ARG A 264 -2.11 14.96 13.00
CA ARG A 264 -1.53 15.96 13.89
C ARG A 264 -0.02 16.03 13.67
N MET A 265 0.48 17.20 13.37
CA MET A 265 1.90 17.47 13.17
C MET A 265 2.40 18.43 14.25
N VAL A 266 3.60 18.15 14.76
CA VAL A 266 4.32 19.03 15.67
C VAL A 266 5.69 19.32 15.05
N SER A 267 6.02 20.60 14.96
CA SER A 267 7.36 21.12 14.65
C SER A 267 7.82 22.02 15.79
N ALA A 268 9.08 22.47 15.77
CA ALA A 268 9.67 23.27 16.85
C ALA A 268 8.87 24.56 17.19
N GLU A 269 8.08 25.09 16.25
CA GLU A 269 7.37 26.36 16.41
C GLU A 269 5.85 26.25 16.25
N GLU A 270 5.33 25.14 15.72
CA GLU A 270 3.91 25.02 15.36
C GLU A 270 3.36 23.61 15.59
N THR A 271 2.11 23.54 16.06
CA THR A 271 1.29 22.34 16.04
C THR A 271 0.13 22.55 15.09
N THR A 272 0.01 21.69 14.09
CA THR A 272 -1.14 21.69 13.16
C THR A 272 -1.91 20.39 13.28
N ALA A 273 -3.22 20.45 13.05
CA ALA A 273 -4.07 19.28 12.97
C ALA A 273 -5.15 19.51 11.92
N PHE A 274 -5.43 18.50 11.10
CA PHE A 274 -6.48 18.54 10.09
C PHE A 274 -7.09 17.16 9.87
N SER A 275 -8.39 17.12 9.54
CA SER A 275 -9.07 15.89 9.14
C SER A 275 -8.77 15.61 7.66
N LEU A 276 -8.61 14.34 7.29
CA LEU A 276 -8.47 13.94 5.89
C LEU A 276 -9.71 14.33 5.07
N SER A 277 -10.88 14.38 5.70
CA SER A 277 -12.11 14.83 5.05
C SER A 277 -12.07 16.29 4.59
N SER A 278 -11.26 17.15 5.23
CA SER A 278 -11.12 18.55 4.81
C SER A 278 -10.19 18.75 3.60
N LEU A 279 -9.59 17.67 3.09
CA LEU A 279 -8.78 17.69 1.87
C LEU A 279 -9.61 17.39 0.59
N LEU A 280 -10.91 17.14 0.74
CA LEU A 280 -11.87 16.88 -0.34
C LEU A 280 -12.85 18.06 -0.47
#